data_AF-A0A6C0L9X6-F1
#
_entry.id   AF-A0A6C0L9X6-F1
#
_cell.length_a   1.000
_cell.length_b   1.000
_cell.length_c   1.000
_cell.angle_alpha   90.00
_cell.angle_beta   90.00
_cell.angle_gamma   90.00
#
_symmetry.space_group_name_H-M   'P 1'
#
loop_
_entity.id
_entity.type
_entity.pdbx_description
1 polymer ?
#
loop_
_entity_poly.entity_id
_entity_poly.type
_entity_poly.pdbx_seq_one_letter_code
_entity_poly.pdbx_strand_id
1 'polypeptide(L)'
;MTKKSFTEKEVVNYIRQKDKARFSSPEEEYDDAFIKYKECSKCKVNKQLIYFNGNTSGTDAFDRNGFRLRRPECSDCTNIVNRGKSIAKNIAKQEGISYNAPEGSRCNICNKIQDEKNKLVFDHCHKMNKFRGYCCNSCNRSLGVLGDDVEGIINVLNYLLISDPMAIRQDEAGKLHIQK
;
A
#
# COMPACT_ATOMS: atom_id res chain seq x y z
N MET A 1 25.96 19.68 13.02
CA MET A 1 25.12 18.77 12.22
C MET A 1 24.50 17.77 13.17
N THR A 2 23.18 17.73 13.28
CA THR A 2 22.48 16.76 14.14
C THR A 2 22.72 15.36 13.59
N LYS A 3 23.35 14.50 14.39
CA LYS A 3 23.60 13.10 14.02
C LYS A 3 22.26 12.42 13.73
N LYS A 4 22.16 11.71 12.62
CA LYS A 4 20.94 10.95 12.27
C LYS A 4 20.64 9.99 13.43
N SER A 5 19.39 10.00 13.92
CA SER A 5 18.90 9.00 14.86
C SER A 5 18.25 7.83 14.13
N PHE A 6 18.45 6.62 14.66
CA PHE A 6 17.90 5.36 14.16
C PHE A 6 16.91 4.79 15.16
N THR A 7 15.85 4.17 14.65
CA THR A 7 14.87 3.49 15.50
C THR A 7 15.46 2.24 16.13
N GLU A 8 14.96 1.84 17.31
CA GLU A 8 15.35 0.58 17.96
C GLU A 8 15.23 -0.62 17.01
N LYS A 9 14.14 -0.67 16.23
CA LYS A 9 13.93 -1.71 15.22
C LYS A 9 15.02 -1.74 14.15
N GLU A 10 15.47 -0.57 13.68
CA GLU A 10 16.57 -0.50 12.71
C GLU A 10 17.85 -1.05 13.32
N VAL A 11 18.22 -0.60 14.52
CA VAL A 11 19.42 -1.09 15.23
C VAL A 11 19.36 -2.61 15.42
N VAL A 12 18.23 -3.12 15.92
CA VAL A 12 18.02 -4.56 16.16
C VAL A 12 18.14 -5.38 14.89
N ASN A 13 17.80 -4.85 13.71
CA ASN A 13 17.95 -5.60 12.46
C ASN A 13 19.41 -5.91 12.13
N TYR A 14 20.34 -4.99 12.37
CA TYR A 14 21.78 -5.22 12.13
C TYR A 14 22.39 -6.20 13.13
N ILE A 15 21.82 -6.30 14.33
CA ILE A 15 22.23 -7.31 15.33
C ILE A 15 21.68 -8.69 14.93
N ARG A 16 20.37 -8.76 14.68
CA ARG A 16 19.64 -10.01 14.45
C ARG A 16 19.97 -10.66 13.10
N GLN A 17 20.27 -9.87 12.07
CA GLN A 17 20.58 -10.35 10.71
C GLN A 17 21.99 -9.93 10.27
N LYS A 18 22.94 -9.87 11.23
CA LYS A 18 24.32 -9.44 10.99
C LYS A 18 25.01 -10.17 9.84
N ASP A 19 24.75 -11.47 9.69
CA ASP A 19 25.40 -12.30 8.66
C ASP A 19 24.84 -12.05 7.25
N LYS A 20 23.67 -11.40 7.16
CA LYS A 20 23.10 -10.93 5.89
C LYS A 20 23.48 -9.48 5.60
N ALA A 21 23.61 -8.65 6.63
CA ALA A 21 23.83 -7.22 6.47
C ALA A 21 25.20 -6.95 5.83
N ARG A 22 25.22 -6.07 4.82
CA ARG A 22 26.46 -5.63 4.17
C ARG A 22 27.30 -4.71 5.06
N PHE A 23 26.62 -3.93 5.90
CA PHE A 23 27.22 -2.93 6.78
C PHE A 23 27.13 -3.40 8.22
N SER A 24 28.08 -2.94 9.05
CA SER A 24 28.14 -3.30 10.48
C SER A 24 27.10 -2.57 11.32
N SER A 25 26.56 -1.46 10.84
CA SER A 25 25.64 -0.59 11.57
C SER A 25 24.70 0.19 10.64
N PRO A 26 23.54 0.66 11.15
CA PRO A 26 22.67 1.55 10.39
C PRO A 26 23.31 2.91 10.07
N GLU A 27 24.26 3.38 10.90
CA GLU A 27 25.08 4.57 10.67
C GLU A 27 25.93 4.43 9.41
N GLU A 28 26.70 3.33 9.32
CA GLU A 28 27.59 3.07 8.19
C GLU A 28 26.80 2.95 6.87
N GLU A 29 25.65 2.26 6.90
CA GLU A 29 24.77 2.22 5.73
C GLU A 29 24.19 3.60 5.39
N TYR A 30 23.88 4.44 6.39
CA TYR A 30 23.33 5.77 6.12
C TYR A 30 24.32 6.65 5.36
N ASP A 31 25.60 6.60 5.70
CA ASP A 31 26.65 7.36 5.00
C ASP A 31 26.78 6.91 3.54
N ASP A 32 26.75 5.60 3.28
CA ASP A 32 26.71 5.04 1.92
C ASP A 32 25.43 5.42 1.16
N ALA A 33 24.27 5.38 1.84
CA ALA A 33 22.98 5.75 1.26
C ALA A 33 22.84 7.26 1.00
N PHE A 34 23.59 8.10 1.71
CA PHE A 34 23.55 9.55 1.57
C PHE A 34 24.06 10.00 0.19
N ILE A 35 25.07 9.33 -0.35
CA ILE A 35 25.65 9.70 -1.65
C ILE A 35 24.98 8.99 -2.84
N LYS A 36 24.12 8.00 -2.58
CA LYS A 36 23.43 7.21 -3.60
C LYS A 36 22.07 7.80 -3.94
N TYR A 37 21.67 7.67 -5.20
CA TYR A 37 20.39 8.17 -5.70
C TYR A 37 19.53 7.05 -6.25
N LYS A 38 18.22 7.25 -6.16
CA LYS A 38 17.20 6.36 -6.70
C LYS A 38 16.02 7.19 -7.21
N GLU A 39 15.42 6.75 -8.31
CA GLU A 39 14.18 7.34 -8.81
C GLU A 39 13.00 6.86 -7.95
N CYS A 40 12.18 7.80 -7.49
CA CYS A 40 10.93 7.47 -6.79
C CYS A 40 9.91 6.85 -7.75
N SER A 41 9.39 5.66 -7.42
CA SER A 41 8.39 4.98 -8.27
C SER A 41 7.10 5.76 -8.49
N LYS A 42 6.75 6.69 -7.58
CA LYS A 42 5.54 7.53 -7.64
C LYS A 42 5.77 8.88 -8.30
N CYS A 43 6.62 9.74 -7.73
CA CYS A 43 6.83 11.10 -8.25
C CYS A 43 7.89 11.19 -9.35
N LYS A 44 8.60 10.10 -9.67
CA LYS A 44 9.64 10.01 -10.71
C LYS A 44 10.83 10.95 -10.51
N VAL A 45 10.97 11.55 -9.32
CA VAL A 45 12.12 12.39 -8.98
C VAL A 45 13.27 11.53 -8.45
N ASN A 46 14.48 11.76 -8.96
CA ASN A 46 15.71 11.21 -8.42
C ASN A 46 16.04 11.85 -7.06
N LYS A 47 16.11 11.04 -6.01
CA LYS A 47 16.39 11.47 -4.63
C LYS A 47 17.47 10.61 -4.00
N GLN A 48 18.16 11.14 -2.99
CA GLN A 48 19.10 10.37 -2.20
C GLN A 48 18.41 9.17 -1.55
N LEU A 49 19.12 8.04 -1.40
CA LEU A 49 18.54 6.78 -0.94
C LEU A 49 18.03 6.87 0.51
N ILE A 50 18.56 7.80 1.31
CA ILE A 50 18.08 8.12 2.67
C ILE A 50 16.61 8.57 2.70
N TYR A 51 16.06 9.09 1.60
CA TYR A 51 14.65 9.49 1.50
C TYR A 51 13.73 8.31 1.19
N PHE A 52 14.24 7.08 1.15
CA PHE A 52 13.44 5.88 0.92
C PHE A 52 13.39 5.06 2.20
N ASN A 53 12.21 5.04 2.82
CA ASN A 53 11.96 4.33 4.08
C ASN A 53 12.20 2.83 3.95
N GLY A 54 12.55 2.17 5.05
CA GLY A 54 12.63 0.71 5.10
C GLY A 54 11.29 0.05 4.76
N ASN A 55 11.34 -1.11 4.11
CA ASN A 55 10.14 -1.90 3.93
C ASN A 55 9.67 -2.47 5.28
N THR A 56 8.36 -2.47 5.50
CA THR A 56 7.75 -2.98 6.74
C THR A 56 7.05 -4.33 6.53
N SER A 57 6.94 -4.75 5.27
CA SER A 57 6.25 -5.95 4.85
C SER A 57 7.28 -7.03 4.55
N GLY A 58 7.71 -7.77 5.58
CA GLY A 58 8.71 -8.82 5.47
C GLY A 58 9.40 -9.09 6.80
N THR A 59 9.86 -10.33 6.99
CA THR A 59 10.68 -10.75 8.13
C THR A 59 12.15 -10.35 7.94
N ASP A 60 12.61 -10.37 6.69
CA ASP A 60 13.97 -10.00 6.29
C ASP A 60 14.11 -8.48 6.13
N ALA A 61 15.17 -7.92 6.71
CA ALA A 61 15.48 -6.49 6.64
C ALA A 61 16.40 -6.15 5.47
N PHE A 62 17.14 -7.13 4.96
CA PHE A 62 18.17 -6.98 3.94
C PHE A 62 17.87 -7.85 2.71
N ASP A 63 18.31 -7.39 1.54
CA ASP A 63 18.25 -8.15 0.30
C ASP A 63 19.38 -9.20 0.22
N ARG A 64 19.42 -9.96 -0.88
CA ARG A 64 20.44 -10.99 -1.12
C ARG A 64 21.88 -10.46 -1.16
N ASN A 65 22.07 -9.17 -1.37
CA ASN A 65 23.36 -8.49 -1.44
C ASN A 65 23.70 -7.77 -0.12
N GLY A 66 22.84 -7.90 0.90
CA GLY A 66 22.99 -7.32 2.23
C GLY A 66 22.61 -5.84 2.34
N PHE A 67 21.98 -5.25 1.32
CA PHE A 67 21.45 -3.90 1.42
C PHE A 67 20.07 -3.90 2.05
N ARG A 68 19.77 -2.89 2.88
CA ARG A 68 18.43 -2.76 3.48
C ARG A 68 17.35 -2.70 2.41
N LEU A 69 16.28 -3.47 2.60
CA LEU A 69 15.09 -3.41 1.77
C LEU A 69 14.37 -2.07 2.00
N ARG A 70 14.27 -1.27 0.94
CA ARG A 70 13.64 0.06 0.95
C ARG A 70 12.38 0.07 0.10
N ARG A 71 11.44 0.95 0.48
CA ARG A 71 10.24 1.26 -0.30
C ARG A 71 10.64 1.70 -1.72
N PRO A 72 9.83 1.37 -2.75
CA PRO A 72 10.06 1.87 -4.10
C PRO A 72 9.77 3.38 -4.23
N GLU A 73 8.92 3.92 -3.35
CA GLU A 73 8.59 5.35 -3.26
C GLU A 73 9.37 6.09 -2.16
N CYS A 74 9.54 7.39 -2.33
CA CYS A 74 10.18 8.26 -1.32
C CYS A 74 9.25 8.58 -0.15
N SER A 75 9.85 9.05 0.96
CA SER A 75 9.20 9.44 2.20
C SER A 75 8.10 10.49 2.00
N ASP A 76 8.32 11.44 1.10
CA ASP A 76 7.35 12.50 0.81
C ASP A 76 6.07 11.90 0.21
N CYS A 77 6.22 10.99 -0.76
CA CYS A 77 5.10 10.27 -1.34
C CYS A 77 4.40 9.36 -0.32
N THR A 78 5.15 8.70 0.57
CA THR A 78 4.55 7.94 1.69
C THR A 78 3.73 8.86 2.60
N ASN A 79 4.26 10.05 2.92
CA ASN A 79 3.59 11.02 3.79
C ASN A 79 2.31 11.57 3.17
N ILE A 80 2.31 11.83 1.85
CA ILE A 80 1.10 12.23 1.12
C ILE A 80 0.00 11.17 1.26
N VAL A 81 0.33 9.90 1.03
CA VAL A 81 -0.65 8.79 1.19
C VAL A 81 -1.15 8.70 2.63
N ASN A 82 -0.25 8.77 3.61
CA ASN A 82 -0.64 8.72 5.02
C ASN A 82 -1.54 9.89 5.42
N ARG A 83 -1.26 11.10 4.90
CA ARG A 83 -2.11 12.27 5.11
C ARG A 83 -3.49 12.07 4.48
N GLY A 84 -3.55 11.54 3.26
CA GLY A 84 -4.82 11.21 2.59
C GLY A 84 -5.67 10.25 3.42
N LYS A 85 -5.06 9.19 3.95
CA LYS A 85 -5.72 8.27 4.88
C LYS A 85 -6.24 8.97 6.13
N SER A 86 -5.46 9.86 6.74
CA SER A 86 -5.89 10.62 7.92
C SER A 86 -7.07 11.54 7.61
N ILE A 87 -7.06 12.21 6.45
CA ILE A 87 -8.18 13.04 5.99
C ILE A 87 -9.44 12.17 5.81
N ALA A 88 -9.32 11.03 5.13
CA ALA A 88 -10.44 10.11 4.92
C ALA A 88 -11.05 9.60 6.23
N LYS A 89 -10.22 9.28 7.22
CA LYS A 89 -10.69 8.91 8.56
C LYS A 89 -11.46 10.04 9.23
N ASN A 90 -10.98 11.27 9.11
CA ASN A 90 -11.62 12.43 9.74
C ASN A 90 -12.97 12.73 9.09
N ILE A 91 -13.05 12.70 7.77
CA ILE A 91 -14.30 12.89 7.02
C ILE A 91 -15.30 11.79 7.40
N ALA A 92 -14.88 10.52 7.35
CA ALA A 92 -15.73 9.40 7.74
C ALA A 92 -16.25 9.53 9.18
N LYS A 93 -15.39 9.95 10.12
CA LYS A 93 -15.80 10.21 11.50
C LYS A 93 -16.86 11.30 11.61
N GLN A 94 -16.75 12.38 10.83
CA GLN A 94 -17.75 13.46 10.78
C GLN A 94 -19.09 12.97 10.20
N GLU A 95 -19.04 12.02 9.27
CA GLU A 95 -20.20 11.36 8.68
C GLU A 95 -20.75 10.22 9.56
N GLY A 96 -20.21 10.01 10.76
CA GLY A 96 -20.65 8.94 11.68
C GLY A 96 -20.18 7.54 11.29
N ILE A 97 -19.23 7.41 10.36
CA ILE A 97 -18.68 6.14 9.89
C ILE A 97 -17.49 5.75 10.76
N SER A 98 -17.56 4.55 11.34
CA SER A 98 -16.48 3.94 12.13
C SER A 98 -15.22 3.70 11.27
N TYR A 99 -14.05 3.64 11.92
CA TYR A 99 -12.84 3.16 11.23
C TYR A 99 -12.82 1.64 11.10
N ASN A 100 -13.35 0.94 12.10
CA ASN A 100 -13.46 -0.52 12.09
C ASN A 100 -14.83 -0.91 11.53
N ALA A 101 -14.85 -1.92 10.67
CA ALA A 101 -16.09 -2.49 10.18
C ALA A 101 -16.93 -3.02 11.35
N PRO A 102 -18.26 -2.76 11.36
CA PRO A 102 -19.17 -3.37 12.34
C PRO A 102 -19.09 -4.90 12.32
N GLU A 103 -19.41 -5.53 13.45
CA GLU A 103 -19.49 -6.98 13.54
C GLU A 103 -20.49 -7.56 12.52
N GLY A 104 -20.17 -8.73 11.95
CA GLY A 104 -20.99 -9.37 10.90
C GLY A 104 -20.91 -8.71 9.52
N SER A 105 -20.12 -7.63 9.36
CA SER A 105 -19.91 -6.99 8.06
C SER A 105 -19.32 -7.95 7.02
N ARG A 106 -19.65 -7.69 5.76
CA ARG A 106 -19.13 -8.42 4.59
C ARG A 106 -18.25 -7.52 3.75
N CYS A 107 -17.29 -8.11 3.06
CA CYS A 107 -16.47 -7.38 2.10
C CYS A 107 -17.35 -6.86 0.95
N ASN A 108 -17.31 -5.55 0.69
CA ASN A 108 -18.05 -4.91 -0.40
C ASN A 108 -17.66 -5.39 -1.82
N ILE A 109 -16.55 -6.14 -1.96
CA ILE A 109 -16.05 -6.64 -3.25
C ILE A 109 -16.40 -8.14 -3.41
N CYS A 110 -15.92 -9.01 -2.52
CA CYS A 110 -16.13 -10.46 -2.65
C CYS A 110 -17.30 -11.03 -1.83
N ASN A 111 -18.01 -10.19 -1.07
CA ASN A 111 -19.17 -10.52 -0.24
C ASN A 111 -18.93 -11.58 0.88
N LYS A 112 -17.67 -11.95 1.13
CA LYS A 112 -17.28 -12.84 2.24
C LYS A 112 -17.43 -12.11 3.58
N ILE A 113 -17.91 -12.84 4.59
CA ILE A 113 -18.04 -12.35 5.98
C ILE A 113 -16.64 -12.09 6.55
N GLN A 114 -16.54 -11.11 7.44
CA GLN A 114 -15.37 -10.93 8.27
C GLN A 114 -15.16 -12.12 9.22
N ASP A 115 -13.97 -12.68 9.21
CA ASP A 115 -13.52 -13.65 10.21
C ASP A 115 -12.09 -13.32 10.66
N GLU A 116 -11.49 -14.16 11.52
CA GLU A 116 -10.13 -13.96 12.03
C GLU A 116 -9.07 -13.88 10.92
N LYS A 117 -9.26 -14.63 9.82
CA LYS A 117 -8.34 -14.71 8.67
C LYS A 117 -8.65 -13.65 7.62
N ASN A 118 -9.87 -13.14 7.58
CA ASN A 118 -10.40 -12.25 6.55
C ASN A 118 -10.92 -10.93 7.15
N LYS A 119 -10.06 -10.26 7.93
CA LYS A 119 -10.38 -8.95 8.52
C LYS A 119 -10.68 -7.92 7.43
N LEU A 120 -11.74 -7.15 7.65
CA LEU A 120 -12.09 -6.02 6.80
C LEU A 120 -11.23 -4.81 7.15
N VAL A 121 -10.93 -4.02 6.12
CA VAL A 121 -10.18 -2.78 6.21
C VAL A 121 -11.02 -1.63 5.69
N PHE A 122 -10.73 -0.45 6.22
CA PHE A 122 -11.28 0.82 5.75
C PHE A 122 -10.64 1.19 4.41
N ASP A 123 -11.39 1.02 3.32
CA ASP A 123 -10.97 1.44 1.99
C ASP A 123 -11.37 2.90 1.71
N HIS A 124 -10.51 3.63 1.01
CA HIS A 124 -10.72 5.04 0.71
C HIS A 124 -10.14 5.42 -0.65
N CYS A 125 -10.79 6.37 -1.31
CA CYS A 125 -10.34 6.91 -2.58
C CYS A 125 -9.12 7.80 -2.36
N HIS A 126 -7.98 7.46 -2.98
CA HIS A 126 -6.75 8.25 -2.88
C HIS A 126 -6.82 9.62 -3.59
N LYS A 127 -7.77 9.82 -4.51
CA LYS A 127 -7.98 11.11 -5.20
C LYS A 127 -8.83 12.08 -4.38
N MET A 128 -9.90 11.57 -3.77
CA MET A 128 -10.88 12.39 -3.04
C MET A 128 -10.73 12.35 -1.53
N ASN A 129 -9.91 11.43 -1.00
CA ASN A 129 -9.79 11.12 0.42
C ASN A 129 -11.14 10.83 1.08
N LYS A 130 -12.03 10.12 0.39
CA LYS A 130 -13.35 9.72 0.91
C LYS A 130 -13.41 8.22 1.12
N PHE A 131 -14.12 7.81 2.16
CA PHE A 131 -14.44 6.40 2.42
C PHE A 131 -15.18 5.80 1.22
N ARG A 132 -14.78 4.60 0.80
CA ARG A 132 -15.48 3.83 -0.24
C ARG A 132 -16.33 2.71 0.35
N GLY A 133 -15.83 2.04 1.38
CA GLY A 133 -16.47 0.88 1.96
C GLY A 133 -15.50 0.04 2.78
N TYR A 134 -16.00 -1.07 3.30
CA TYR A 134 -15.18 -2.08 3.97
C TYR A 134 -14.90 -3.23 3.02
N CYS A 135 -13.62 -3.53 2.79
CA CYS A 135 -13.24 -4.69 1.99
C CYS A 135 -12.15 -5.50 2.71
N CYS A 136 -11.99 -6.77 2.40
CA CYS A 136 -10.96 -7.56 3.06
C CYS A 136 -9.56 -7.19 2.54
N ASN A 137 -8.52 -7.51 3.32
CA ASN A 137 -7.13 -7.23 2.94
C ASN A 137 -6.76 -7.77 1.55
N SER A 138 -7.27 -8.96 1.18
CA SER A 138 -7.01 -9.55 -0.13
C SER A 138 -7.59 -8.71 -1.26
N CYS A 139 -8.89 -8.38 -1.19
CA CYS A 139 -9.55 -7.54 -2.19
C CYS A 139 -8.95 -6.13 -2.24
N ASN A 140 -8.69 -5.50 -1.08
CA ASN A 140 -8.07 -4.19 -1.00
C ASN A 140 -6.71 -4.15 -1.71
N ARG A 141 -5.87 -5.16 -1.45
CA ARG A 141 -4.56 -5.27 -2.08
C ARG A 141 -4.69 -5.53 -3.58
N SER A 142 -5.60 -6.40 -4.00
CA SER A 142 -5.86 -6.65 -5.42
C SER A 142 -6.29 -5.38 -6.15
N LEU A 143 -7.19 -4.59 -5.55
CA LEU A 143 -7.61 -3.31 -6.12
C LEU A 143 -6.42 -2.37 -6.35
N GLY A 144 -5.51 -2.26 -5.36
CA GLY A 144 -4.28 -1.50 -5.48
C GLY A 144 -3.31 -2.01 -6.56
N VAL A 145 -3.18 -3.34 -6.71
CA VAL A 145 -2.35 -3.95 -7.77
C VAL A 145 -2.91 -3.66 -9.17
N LEU A 146 -4.24 -3.58 -9.29
CA LEU A 146 -4.95 -3.34 -10.54
C LEU A 146 -5.13 -1.85 -10.86
N GLY A 147 -4.46 -0.95 -10.13
CA GLY A 147 -4.43 0.50 -10.43
C GLY A 147 -5.32 1.37 -9.54
N ASP A 148 -6.23 0.77 -8.77
CA ASP A 148 -7.12 1.47 -7.83
C ASP A 148 -8.04 2.54 -8.48
N ASP A 149 -8.35 2.36 -9.76
CA ASP A 149 -9.25 3.19 -10.55
C ASP A 149 -10.05 2.39 -11.58
N VAL A 150 -11.03 3.06 -12.21
CA VAL A 150 -11.95 2.43 -13.15
C VAL A 150 -11.23 1.94 -14.42
N GLU A 151 -10.23 2.69 -14.90
CA GLU A 151 -9.50 2.36 -16.12
C GLU A 151 -8.69 1.08 -15.96
N GLY A 152 -7.97 0.92 -14.84
CA GLY A 152 -7.25 -0.31 -14.53
C GLY A 152 -8.18 -1.53 -14.43
N ILE A 153 -9.37 -1.38 -13.86
CA ILE A 153 -10.36 -2.45 -13.77
C ILE A 153 -10.97 -2.78 -15.14
N ILE A 154 -11.23 -1.79 -15.99
CA ILE A 154 -11.69 -2.00 -17.37
C ILE A 154 -10.65 -2.82 -18.16
N ASN A 155 -9.35 -2.54 -17.99
CA ASN A 155 -8.30 -3.32 -18.67
C ASN A 155 -8.31 -4.81 -18.28
N VAL A 156 -8.54 -5.11 -17.00
CA VAL A 156 -8.69 -6.50 -16.53
C VAL A 156 -9.93 -7.16 -17.12
N LEU A 157 -11.06 -6.46 -17.11
CA LEU A 157 -12.31 -6.96 -17.66
C LEU A 157 -12.16 -7.26 -19.16
N ASN A 158 -11.61 -6.32 -19.93
CA ASN A 158 -11.35 -6.48 -21.37
C ASN A 158 -10.44 -7.69 -21.64
N TYR A 159 -9.38 -7.88 -20.84
CA TYR A 159 -8.48 -9.02 -20.97
C TYR A 159 -9.22 -10.36 -20.80
N LEU A 160 -10.13 -10.47 -19.83
CA LEU A 160 -10.93 -11.69 -19.62
C LEU A 160 -11.92 -11.95 -20.77
N LEU A 161 -12.56 -10.89 -21.27
CA LEU A 161 -13.57 -10.97 -22.33
C LEU A 161 -12.99 -11.41 -23.68
N ILE A 162 -11.66 -11.35 -23.89
CA ILE A 162 -11.01 -11.90 -25.09
C ILE A 162 -11.23 -13.42 -25.17
N SER A 163 -11.16 -14.12 -24.04
CA SER A 163 -11.32 -15.58 -23.98
C SER A 163 -12.73 -16.05 -23.63
N ASP A 164 -13.49 -15.22 -22.91
CA ASP A 164 -14.85 -15.54 -22.46
C ASP A 164 -15.78 -14.34 -22.74
N PRO A 165 -16.23 -14.17 -24.00
CA PRO A 165 -17.03 -13.01 -24.38
C PRO A 165 -18.38 -13.00 -23.66
N MET A 166 -18.63 -11.92 -22.93
CA MET A 166 -19.91 -11.68 -22.27
C MET A 166 -20.46 -10.30 -22.65
N ALA A 167 -21.76 -10.24 -22.89
CA ALA A 167 -22.44 -8.96 -23.02
C ALA A 167 -22.65 -8.36 -21.61
N ILE A 168 -22.23 -7.11 -21.41
CA ILE A 168 -22.33 -6.42 -20.13
C ILE A 168 -23.20 -5.18 -20.32
N ARG A 169 -24.21 -5.03 -19.47
CA ARG A 169 -25.05 -3.83 -19.42
C ARG A 169 -24.85 -3.08 -18.11
N GLN A 170 -24.87 -1.77 -18.17
CA GLN A 170 -24.98 -0.92 -16.98
C GLN A 170 -26.46 -0.55 -16.78
N ASP A 171 -26.96 -0.66 -15.56
CA ASP A 171 -28.29 -0.15 -15.21
C ASP A 171 -28.28 1.34 -14.89
N GLU A 172 -29.46 1.92 -14.69
CA GLU A 172 -29.63 3.35 -14.36
C GLU A 172 -28.96 3.75 -13.04
N ALA A 173 -28.72 2.79 -12.14
CA ALA A 173 -27.99 3.01 -10.89
C ALA A 173 -26.46 2.89 -11.06
N GLY A 174 -25.97 2.68 -12.28
CA GLY A 174 -24.55 2.55 -12.59
C GLY A 174 -23.96 1.17 -12.31
N LYS A 175 -24.78 0.16 -11.98
CA LYS A 175 -24.32 -1.20 -11.69
C LYS A 175 -24.20 -2.03 -12.97
N LEU A 176 -23.09 -2.75 -13.09
CA LEU A 176 -22.84 -3.65 -14.22
C LEU A 176 -23.47 -5.02 -13.99
N HIS A 177 -24.08 -5.56 -15.04
CA HIS A 177 -24.69 -6.89 -15.07
C HIS A 177 -24.26 -7.64 -16.32
N ILE A 178 -23.96 -8.92 -16.16
CA ILE A 178 -23.79 -9.84 -17.29
C ILE A 178 -25.18 -10.10 -17.88
N GLN A 179 -25.36 -9.79 -19.16
CA GLN A 179 -26.52 -10.23 -19.95
C GLN A 179 -26.33 -11.71 -20.25
N LYS A 180 -27.25 -12.53 -19.72
CA LYS A 180 -27.35 -13.94 -20.06
C LYS A 180 -28.17 -14.12 -21.33
#